data_AF-A0A3D3ERQ7-F1
#
_entry.id   AF-A0A3D3ERQ7-F1
#
_cell.length_a   1.000
_cell.length_b   1.000
_cell.length_c   1.000
_cell.angle_alpha   90.00
_cell.angle_beta   90.00
_cell.angle_gamma   90.00
#
_symmetry.space_group_name_H-M   'P 1'
#
loop_
_entity.id
_entity.type
_entity.pdbx_description
1 polymer ?
#
loop_
_entity_poly.entity_id
_entity_poly.type
_entity_poly.pdbx_seq_one_letter_code
_entity_poly.pdbx_strand_id
1 'polypeptide(L)'
;MKKSKTFFSKIALMAVFLLAMLTMSGCTAVQISANLKLNEDGTGSRTITASIAKNDYQDGYGSAYYYLTKHGDELAKYLQDTYTSAVKGSKEWLNITVDDTGKEWETVNLSFDFTSFDDYKAKLASLAYDPAAAAAYAEPELITNEDGTITYKENAAALTAVFKSIQTTIMKDNTMFDINCTKDGKALNDGSADLKSLTDSGVELMKPDYGNAMTIQFGANEAAPVEAADGVYTVTGSYSGGVTAKEKTEHVTSNVLNYGFNGDLKNAGTEAENDLTYGNGSTEGGPIFTEGIDGQAIQLDGNTYLASPNKTYAYDEMTVSFYYKMDAYTNTDTGANMIIVPAGLGALGAGVIDLEFIKDSEAEGVQLLAKMNSADWQTQDKLYSEGYFMELHLEEWHNYTIVFQNEYDEFGNINDAFIYMYIDGQLAVKSRLSVAAGLPFSLGSYDDGSSGTPNGGFNVGGYYENETVKRACTGVLDNLMIFDGALSEEDVKSLCYTTAVSKPYDPATEDVINAEEKEPTALPAEDETSETSDKTANKNYTTIVIISAVAVAAIIAAYIFYNNKKKK
;
A
#
# COMPACT_ATOMS: atom_id res chain seq x y z
N MET A 1 -11.12 27.00 60.31
CA MET A 1 -11.04 26.77 58.86
C MET A 1 -11.33 25.30 58.57
N LYS A 2 -12.57 24.99 58.17
CA LYS A 2 -13.00 23.70 57.62
C LYS A 2 -12.96 23.83 56.09
N LYS A 3 -12.21 22.97 55.40
CA LYS A 3 -12.36 22.54 53.99
C LYS A 3 -11.01 21.95 53.54
N SER A 4 -10.85 20.63 53.66
CA SER A 4 -9.71 19.91 53.07
C SER A 4 -9.97 18.39 52.98
N LYS A 5 -10.83 17.83 53.85
CA LYS A 5 -11.10 16.38 53.85
C LYS A 5 -12.01 15.87 52.73
N THR A 6 -12.77 16.72 52.04
CA THR A 6 -13.69 16.31 50.95
C THR A 6 -13.07 16.30 49.55
N PHE A 7 -11.91 16.94 49.35
CA PHE A 7 -11.25 16.99 48.03
C PHE A 7 -10.35 15.77 47.81
N PHE A 8 -9.64 15.32 48.85
CA PHE A 8 -8.85 14.09 48.81
C PHE A 8 -9.71 12.82 48.69
N SER A 9 -10.91 12.79 49.26
CA SER A 9 -11.79 11.61 49.11
C SER A 9 -12.39 11.50 47.71
N LYS A 10 -12.61 12.62 46.99
CA LYS A 10 -13.14 12.60 45.62
C LYS A 10 -12.08 12.25 44.58
N ILE A 11 -10.84 12.72 44.77
CA ILE A 11 -9.72 12.35 43.87
C ILE A 11 -9.28 10.91 44.12
N ALA A 12 -9.28 10.44 45.38
CA ALA A 12 -9.02 9.02 45.67
C ALA A 12 -10.15 8.12 45.15
N LEU A 13 -11.42 8.54 45.25
CA LEU A 13 -12.55 7.77 44.69
C LEU A 13 -12.52 7.75 43.16
N MET A 14 -12.12 8.84 42.50
CA MET A 14 -12.00 8.91 41.04
C MET A 14 -10.78 8.15 40.52
N ALA A 15 -9.66 8.14 41.25
CA ALA A 15 -8.49 7.32 40.95
C ALA A 15 -8.74 5.83 41.22
N VAL A 16 -9.55 5.47 42.24
CA VAL A 16 -10.00 4.10 42.47
C VAL A 16 -11.06 3.69 41.45
N PHE A 17 -11.91 4.59 40.94
CA PHE A 17 -12.81 4.30 39.82
C PHE A 17 -12.06 4.17 38.49
N LEU A 18 -11.01 4.97 38.24
CA LEU A 18 -10.14 4.83 37.07
C LEU A 18 -9.25 3.60 37.16
N LEU A 19 -8.71 3.25 38.33
CA LEU A 19 -8.02 1.97 38.55
C LEU A 19 -8.99 0.79 38.46
N ALA A 20 -10.21 0.91 39.01
CA ALA A 20 -11.24 -0.13 38.90
C ALA A 20 -11.71 -0.30 37.45
N MET A 21 -11.82 0.77 36.65
CA MET A 21 -12.10 0.68 35.21
C MET A 21 -10.93 0.07 34.43
N LEU A 22 -9.67 0.35 34.83
CA LEU A 22 -8.48 -0.29 34.27
C LEU A 22 -8.30 -1.74 34.73
N THR A 23 -9.00 -2.18 35.78
CA THR A 23 -9.04 -3.57 36.27
C THR A 23 -10.44 -4.20 36.08
N MET A 24 -11.25 -3.71 35.13
CA MET A 24 -12.60 -4.22 34.84
C MET A 24 -12.79 -4.69 33.39
N SER A 25 -11.75 -5.25 32.78
CA SER A 25 -11.92 -6.16 31.65
C SER A 25 -11.69 -7.59 32.14
N GLY A 26 -12.72 -8.13 32.82
CA GLY A 26 -12.77 -9.55 33.12
C GLY A 26 -12.91 -10.35 31.82
N CYS A 27 -12.00 -11.30 31.60
CA CYS A 27 -11.84 -12.06 30.36
C CYS A 27 -11.45 -11.20 29.15
N THR A 28 -10.48 -11.67 28.37
CA THR A 28 -10.23 -11.09 27.05
C THR A 28 -11.37 -11.52 26.13
N ALA A 29 -12.27 -10.57 25.93
CA ALA A 29 -13.42 -10.72 25.05
C ALA A 29 -13.00 -11.16 23.65
N VAL A 30 -13.90 -11.86 22.97
CA VAL A 30 -13.72 -12.20 21.56
C VAL A 30 -13.63 -10.89 20.77
N GLN A 31 -12.50 -10.68 20.09
CA GLN A 31 -12.22 -9.45 19.34
C GLN A 31 -12.80 -9.56 17.94
N ILE A 32 -13.67 -8.62 17.56
CA ILE A 32 -14.32 -8.61 16.25
C ILE A 32 -13.65 -7.59 15.33
N SER A 33 -13.23 -8.06 14.15
CA SER A 33 -12.83 -7.21 13.03
C SER A 33 -13.66 -7.56 11.80
N ALA A 34 -13.66 -6.67 10.80
CA ALA A 34 -14.35 -6.93 9.56
C ALA A 34 -13.71 -6.27 8.35
N ASN A 35 -13.84 -6.93 7.21
CA ASN A 35 -13.41 -6.44 5.91
C ASN A 35 -14.63 -6.34 5.00
N LEU A 36 -14.72 -5.24 4.25
CA LEU A 36 -15.78 -5.01 3.27
C LEU A 36 -15.12 -4.59 1.95
N LYS A 37 -15.44 -5.31 0.88
CA LYS A 37 -15.21 -4.85 -0.50
C LYS A 37 -16.55 -4.49 -1.11
N LEU A 38 -16.69 -3.26 -1.60
CA LEU A 38 -17.86 -2.76 -2.32
C LEU A 38 -17.44 -2.42 -3.75
N ASN A 39 -18.09 -3.02 -4.74
CA ASN A 39 -17.91 -2.71 -6.16
C ASN A 39 -18.97 -1.69 -6.62
N GLU A 40 -18.71 -1.06 -7.77
CA GLU A 40 -19.57 -0.01 -8.33
C GLU A 40 -20.95 -0.52 -8.76
N ASP A 41 -21.00 -1.75 -9.28
CA ASP A 41 -22.25 -2.44 -9.64
C ASP A 41 -23.11 -2.84 -8.42
N GLY A 42 -22.66 -2.51 -7.21
CA GLY A 42 -23.29 -2.85 -5.94
C GLY A 42 -22.99 -4.26 -5.43
N THR A 43 -22.17 -5.03 -6.15
CA THR A 43 -21.67 -6.33 -5.70
C THR A 43 -20.51 -6.17 -4.73
N GLY A 44 -20.05 -7.28 -4.14
CA GLY A 44 -18.87 -7.27 -3.31
C GLY A 44 -18.81 -8.45 -2.35
N SER A 45 -17.95 -8.32 -1.34
CA SER A 45 -17.74 -9.35 -0.34
C SER A 45 -17.58 -8.78 1.06
N ARG A 46 -18.03 -9.55 2.04
CA ARG A 46 -17.95 -9.23 3.46
C ARG A 46 -17.29 -10.38 4.20
N THR A 47 -16.33 -10.08 5.06
CA THR A 47 -15.80 -11.02 6.04
C THR A 47 -15.85 -10.39 7.42
N ILE A 48 -16.44 -11.09 8.38
CA ILE A 48 -16.41 -10.71 9.80
C ILE A 48 -15.60 -11.77 10.53
N THR A 49 -14.56 -11.34 11.23
CA THR A 49 -13.60 -12.20 11.90
C THR A 49 -13.73 -12.04 13.41
N ALA A 50 -13.91 -13.16 14.11
CA ALA A 50 -13.75 -13.23 15.55
C ALA A 50 -12.39 -13.84 15.89
N SER A 51 -11.61 -13.14 16.71
CA SER A 51 -10.35 -13.63 17.25
C SER A 51 -10.51 -13.99 18.73
N ILE A 52 -10.25 -15.25 19.06
CA ILE A 52 -10.43 -15.84 20.39
C ILE A 52 -9.06 -16.14 20.99
N ALA A 53 -8.70 -15.45 22.08
CA ALA A 53 -7.38 -15.59 22.70
C ALA A 53 -7.24 -16.92 23.46
N LYS A 54 -6.20 -17.71 23.14
CA LYS A 54 -5.97 -19.05 23.71
C LYS A 54 -5.35 -19.07 25.10
N ASN A 55 -4.59 -18.04 25.47
CA ASN A 55 -3.75 -18.03 26.65
C ASN A 55 -3.89 -16.77 27.51
N ASP A 56 -4.98 -16.02 27.35
CA ASP A 56 -5.21 -14.79 28.10
C ASP A 56 -6.14 -15.01 29.29
N TYR A 57 -5.56 -15.52 30.39
CA TYR A 57 -6.25 -15.72 31.67
C TYR A 57 -5.93 -14.55 32.60
N GLN A 58 -6.93 -13.75 32.95
CA GLN A 58 -6.78 -12.63 33.89
C GLN A 58 -7.81 -12.72 35.02
N ASP A 59 -7.39 -12.36 36.23
CA ASP A 59 -8.24 -12.03 37.38
C ASP A 59 -9.37 -13.03 37.72
N GLY A 60 -9.13 -14.34 37.55
CA GLY A 60 -10.11 -15.39 37.89
C GLY A 60 -11.21 -15.61 36.85
N TYR A 61 -11.18 -14.91 35.71
CA TYR A 61 -12.17 -15.02 34.62
C TYR A 61 -11.86 -16.11 33.58
N GLY A 62 -10.70 -16.76 33.59
CA GLY A 62 -10.30 -17.70 32.52
C GLY A 62 -10.10 -17.03 31.14
N SER A 63 -9.87 -17.82 30.10
CA SER A 63 -9.70 -17.36 28.70
C SER A 63 -10.92 -17.72 27.86
N ALA A 64 -11.34 -16.83 26.95
CA ALA A 64 -12.49 -17.02 26.06
C ALA A 64 -12.45 -18.36 25.32
N TYR A 65 -11.24 -18.82 24.96
CA TYR A 65 -11.01 -20.12 24.34
C TYR A 65 -11.55 -21.28 25.20
N TYR A 66 -11.17 -21.38 26.48
CA TYR A 66 -11.59 -22.52 27.32
C TYR A 66 -13.02 -22.44 27.84
N TYR A 67 -13.76 -21.37 27.54
CA TYR A 67 -15.21 -21.37 27.69
C TYR A 67 -15.91 -22.18 26.60
N LEU A 68 -15.24 -22.36 25.46
CA LEU A 68 -15.67 -23.28 24.40
C LEU A 68 -15.13 -24.68 24.69
N THR A 69 -15.96 -25.69 24.45
CA THR A 69 -15.57 -27.10 24.60
C THR A 69 -15.13 -27.74 23.29
N LYS A 70 -15.40 -27.09 22.15
CA LYS A 70 -15.04 -27.52 20.80
C LYS A 70 -14.32 -26.40 20.06
N HIS A 71 -13.37 -26.79 19.23
CA HIS A 71 -12.44 -25.91 18.51
C HIS A 71 -12.23 -26.41 17.07
N GLY A 72 -11.65 -25.55 16.23
CA GLY A 72 -11.32 -25.88 14.84
C GLY A 72 -12.54 -26.36 14.06
N ASP A 73 -12.38 -27.47 13.32
CA ASP A 73 -13.43 -28.04 12.47
C ASP A 73 -14.73 -28.37 13.21
N GLU A 74 -14.65 -28.78 14.49
CA GLU A 74 -15.83 -29.08 15.28
C GLU A 74 -16.64 -27.81 15.61
N LEU A 75 -15.94 -26.70 15.90
CA LEU A 75 -16.56 -25.40 16.09
C LEU A 75 -17.14 -24.88 14.77
N ALA A 76 -16.39 -24.97 13.68
CA ALA A 76 -16.85 -24.57 12.34
C ALA A 76 -18.16 -25.26 11.97
N LYS A 77 -18.22 -26.58 12.15
CA LYS A 77 -19.42 -27.39 11.88
C LYS A 77 -20.59 -26.98 12.75
N TYR A 78 -20.38 -26.78 14.05
CA TYR A 78 -21.44 -26.35 14.97
C TYR A 78 -22.03 -24.99 14.55
N LEU A 79 -21.17 -24.03 14.19
CA LEU A 79 -21.58 -22.72 13.74
C LEU A 79 -22.35 -22.79 12.41
N GLN A 80 -21.89 -23.62 11.48
CA GLN A 80 -22.59 -23.86 10.21
C GLN A 80 -23.99 -24.43 10.43
N ASP A 81 -24.13 -25.43 11.30
CA ASP A 81 -25.43 -26.03 11.64
C ASP A 81 -26.36 -25.02 12.34
N THR A 82 -25.79 -24.18 13.22
CA THR A 82 -26.51 -23.11 13.90
C THR A 82 -27.07 -22.09 12.91
N TYR A 83 -26.24 -21.56 12.02
CA TYR A 83 -26.68 -20.59 11.01
C TYR A 83 -27.63 -21.19 9.98
N THR A 84 -27.43 -22.45 9.58
CA THR A 84 -28.36 -23.15 8.67
C THR A 84 -29.75 -23.29 9.29
N SER A 85 -29.82 -23.46 10.61
CA SER A 85 -31.07 -23.59 11.34
C SER A 85 -31.74 -22.23 11.62
N ALA A 86 -30.94 -21.23 11.98
CA ALA A 86 -31.43 -19.92 12.40
C ALA A 86 -31.74 -18.98 11.22
N VAL A 87 -30.97 -19.10 10.13
CA VAL A 87 -31.02 -18.18 8.98
C VAL A 87 -31.33 -18.97 7.72
N LYS A 88 -32.55 -18.76 7.19
CA LYS A 88 -33.03 -19.47 6.01
C LYS A 88 -32.13 -19.19 4.80
N GLY A 89 -31.62 -20.25 4.19
CA GLY A 89 -30.80 -20.17 2.97
C GLY A 89 -29.31 -19.87 3.22
N SER A 90 -28.88 -19.67 4.47
CA SER A 90 -27.49 -19.34 4.80
C SER A 90 -26.47 -20.34 4.25
N LYS A 91 -26.83 -21.63 4.16
CA LYS A 91 -25.98 -22.67 3.56
C LYS A 91 -25.53 -22.37 2.12
N GLU A 92 -26.27 -21.56 1.38
CA GLU A 92 -25.99 -21.26 -0.03
C GLU A 92 -25.04 -20.06 -0.20
N TRP A 93 -24.92 -19.20 0.80
CA TRP A 93 -24.21 -17.91 0.66
C TRP A 93 -23.24 -17.58 1.79
N LEU A 94 -23.36 -18.21 2.96
CA LEU A 94 -22.49 -18.01 4.11
C LEU A 94 -21.43 -19.11 4.16
N ASN A 95 -20.17 -18.70 4.07
CA ASN A 95 -19.01 -19.55 4.33
C ASN A 95 -18.51 -19.31 5.76
N ILE A 96 -18.31 -20.39 6.52
CA ILE A 96 -17.78 -20.34 7.88
C ILE A 96 -16.50 -21.16 7.94
N THR A 97 -15.40 -20.53 8.34
CA THR A 97 -14.12 -21.21 8.55
C THR A 97 -13.61 -20.94 9.95
N VAL A 98 -12.95 -21.93 10.55
CA VAL A 98 -12.27 -21.78 11.84
C VAL A 98 -10.83 -22.24 11.69
N ASP A 99 -9.88 -21.37 12.05
CA ASP A 99 -8.46 -21.72 12.11
C ASP A 99 -7.99 -21.71 13.57
N ASP A 100 -7.64 -22.90 14.04
CA ASP A 100 -7.16 -23.17 15.40
C ASP A 100 -5.66 -23.56 15.41
N THR A 101 -4.94 -23.38 14.30
CA THR A 101 -3.52 -23.77 14.21
C THR A 101 -2.57 -22.78 14.88
N GLY A 102 -3.01 -21.52 15.05
CA GLY A 102 -2.25 -20.45 15.70
C GLY A 102 -1.95 -20.72 17.17
N LYS A 103 -0.81 -20.21 17.67
CA LYS A 103 -0.42 -20.34 19.09
C LYS A 103 -1.16 -19.39 20.02
N GLU A 104 -1.55 -18.23 19.51
CA GLU A 104 -2.12 -17.12 20.30
C GLU A 104 -3.63 -17.01 20.15
N TRP A 105 -4.14 -17.26 18.94
CA TRP A 105 -5.52 -17.03 18.56
C TRP A 105 -6.11 -18.25 17.88
N GLU A 106 -7.39 -18.51 18.15
CA GLU A 106 -8.30 -19.22 17.25
C GLU A 106 -9.14 -18.17 16.52
N THR A 107 -9.30 -18.31 15.21
CA THR A 107 -10.04 -17.32 14.40
C THR A 107 -11.26 -17.96 13.74
N VAL A 108 -12.40 -17.28 13.82
CA VAL A 108 -13.65 -17.66 13.17
C VAL A 108 -13.99 -16.62 12.13
N ASN A 109 -14.07 -17.00 10.85
CA ASN A 109 -14.48 -16.11 9.77
C ASN A 109 -15.89 -16.45 9.30
N LEU A 110 -16.73 -15.42 9.20
CA LEU A 110 -18.03 -15.45 8.54
C LEU A 110 -17.89 -14.63 7.26
N SER A 111 -17.86 -15.32 6.11
CA SER A 111 -17.63 -14.70 4.81
C SER A 111 -18.80 -14.92 3.87
N PHE A 112 -19.19 -13.88 3.14
CA PHE A 112 -20.21 -14.00 2.10
C PHE A 112 -19.99 -12.97 0.99
N ASP A 113 -20.33 -13.38 -0.23
CA ASP A 113 -20.45 -12.47 -1.37
C ASP A 113 -21.89 -11.96 -1.47
N PHE A 114 -22.06 -10.76 -2.02
CA PHE A 114 -23.37 -10.15 -2.25
C PHE A 114 -23.48 -9.60 -3.67
N THR A 115 -24.69 -9.66 -4.22
CA THR A 115 -24.96 -9.27 -5.62
C THR A 115 -25.53 -7.87 -5.77
N SER A 116 -25.88 -7.22 -4.66
CA SER A 116 -26.33 -5.82 -4.60
C SER A 116 -26.17 -5.30 -3.17
N PHE A 117 -26.21 -3.98 -2.98
CA PHE A 117 -26.17 -3.40 -1.63
C PHE A 117 -27.40 -3.76 -0.77
N ASP A 118 -28.55 -3.99 -1.41
CA ASP A 118 -29.73 -4.49 -0.70
C ASP A 118 -29.57 -5.95 -0.25
N ASP A 119 -28.95 -6.79 -1.08
CA ASP A 119 -28.58 -8.16 -0.70
C ASP A 119 -27.55 -8.16 0.45
N TYR A 120 -26.56 -7.26 0.40
CA TYR A 120 -25.62 -7.03 1.50
C TYR A 120 -26.33 -6.71 2.82
N LYS A 121 -27.22 -5.70 2.82
CA LYS A 121 -27.99 -5.32 4.02
C LYS A 121 -28.80 -6.50 4.55
N ALA A 122 -29.51 -7.22 3.68
CA ALA A 122 -30.33 -8.36 4.06
C ALA A 122 -29.50 -9.50 4.67
N LYS A 123 -28.38 -9.87 4.05
CA LYS A 123 -27.47 -10.90 4.56
C LYS A 123 -26.86 -10.48 5.89
N LEU A 124 -26.32 -9.26 6.00
CA LEU A 124 -25.70 -8.78 7.24
C LEU A 124 -26.71 -8.73 8.40
N ALA A 125 -27.92 -8.20 8.18
CA ALA A 125 -28.97 -8.16 9.20
C ALA A 125 -29.36 -9.57 9.66
N SER A 126 -29.42 -10.54 8.72
CA SER A 126 -29.78 -11.92 9.03
C SER A 126 -28.74 -12.64 9.91
N LEU A 127 -27.47 -12.20 9.90
CA LEU A 127 -26.43 -12.79 10.74
C LEU A 127 -26.61 -12.46 12.24
N ALA A 128 -27.27 -11.35 12.56
CA ALA A 128 -27.69 -10.99 13.92
C ALA A 128 -29.07 -11.59 14.24
N TYR A 129 -29.20 -12.93 14.16
CA TYR A 129 -30.48 -13.63 14.24
C TYR A 129 -31.12 -13.65 15.65
N ASP A 130 -30.36 -13.38 16.72
CA ASP A 130 -30.92 -13.33 18.06
C ASP A 130 -31.64 -11.97 18.28
N PRO A 131 -32.93 -11.96 18.68
CA PRO A 131 -33.69 -10.72 18.79
C PRO A 131 -33.10 -9.68 19.76
N ALA A 132 -32.38 -10.10 20.80
CA ALA A 132 -31.78 -9.19 21.76
C ALA A 132 -30.50 -8.55 21.18
N ALA A 133 -29.71 -9.32 20.44
CA ALA A 133 -28.54 -8.80 19.73
C ALA A 133 -28.96 -7.89 18.56
N ALA A 134 -30.00 -8.28 17.81
CA ALA A 134 -30.55 -7.52 16.69
C ALA A 134 -31.06 -6.13 17.09
N ALA A 135 -31.43 -5.92 18.36
CA ALA A 135 -31.90 -4.62 18.84
C ALA A 135 -30.84 -3.51 18.76
N ALA A 136 -29.56 -3.87 18.73
CA ALA A 136 -28.44 -2.94 18.56
C ALA A 136 -28.01 -2.77 17.09
N TYR A 137 -28.60 -3.53 16.17
CA TYR A 137 -28.28 -3.47 14.75
C TYR A 137 -28.94 -2.23 14.11
N ALA A 138 -28.16 -1.54 13.27
CA ALA A 138 -28.65 -0.50 12.38
C ALA A 138 -28.20 -0.86 10.96
N GLU A 139 -29.09 -0.64 9.99
CA GLU A 139 -28.79 -0.91 8.58
C GLU A 139 -27.63 -0.02 8.10
N PRO A 140 -26.66 -0.59 7.36
CA PRO A 140 -25.66 0.19 6.66
C PRO A 140 -26.30 1.13 5.62
N GLU A 141 -25.68 2.29 5.43
CA GLU A 141 -26.07 3.26 4.42
C GLU A 141 -24.97 3.40 3.37
N LEU A 142 -25.40 3.55 2.10
CA LEU A 142 -24.54 3.91 0.99
C LEU A 142 -25.16 5.11 0.29
N ILE A 143 -24.42 6.21 0.22
CA ILE A 143 -24.89 7.48 -0.33
C ILE A 143 -23.99 7.83 -1.50
N THR A 144 -24.57 7.96 -2.70
CA THR A 144 -23.90 8.59 -3.83
C THR A 144 -24.04 10.09 -3.70
N ASN A 145 -22.92 10.79 -3.58
CA ASN A 145 -22.85 12.24 -3.47
C ASN A 145 -22.98 12.90 -4.84
N GLU A 146 -23.32 14.18 -4.87
CA GLU A 146 -23.50 14.95 -6.12
C GLU A 146 -22.21 15.07 -6.94
N ASP A 147 -21.04 14.94 -6.31
CA ASP A 147 -19.71 14.96 -6.94
C ASP A 147 -19.26 13.59 -7.47
N GLY A 148 -20.12 12.57 -7.41
CA GLY A 148 -19.81 11.19 -7.84
C GLY A 148 -19.06 10.35 -6.81
N THR A 149 -18.70 10.91 -5.65
CA THR A 149 -18.14 10.12 -4.54
C THR A 149 -19.23 9.31 -3.83
N ILE A 150 -18.81 8.28 -3.10
CA ILE A 150 -19.67 7.38 -2.36
C ILE A 150 -19.34 7.49 -0.87
N THR A 151 -20.35 7.66 -0.05
CA THR A 151 -20.23 7.63 1.40
C THR A 151 -20.88 6.38 1.96
N TYR A 152 -20.07 5.51 2.54
CA TYR A 152 -20.51 4.34 3.30
C TYR A 152 -20.62 4.68 4.78
N LYS A 153 -21.69 4.21 5.42
CA LYS A 153 -21.86 4.27 6.88
C LYS A 153 -22.31 2.93 7.45
N GLU A 154 -21.70 2.52 8.55
CA GLU A 154 -22.12 1.34 9.31
C GLU A 154 -21.95 1.56 10.81
N ASN A 155 -22.96 1.17 11.58
CA ASN A 155 -22.87 1.22 13.03
C ASN A 155 -21.94 0.12 13.53
N ALA A 156 -20.95 0.47 14.36
CA ALA A 156 -19.97 -0.47 14.87
C ALA A 156 -20.61 -1.57 15.74
N ALA A 157 -21.78 -1.30 16.35
CA ALA A 157 -22.55 -2.30 17.08
C ALA A 157 -23.05 -3.44 16.18
N ALA A 158 -23.26 -3.21 14.87
CA ALA A 158 -23.70 -4.23 13.92
C ALA A 158 -22.71 -5.41 13.87
N LEU A 159 -21.41 -5.13 13.89
CA LEU A 159 -20.35 -6.15 13.91
C LEU A 159 -20.44 -7.03 15.17
N THR A 160 -20.57 -6.41 16.33
CA THR A 160 -20.67 -7.14 17.60
C THR A 160 -22.00 -7.87 17.75
N ALA A 161 -23.09 -7.39 17.16
CA ALA A 161 -24.41 -8.01 17.23
C ALA A 161 -24.44 -9.40 16.56
N VAL A 162 -23.68 -9.59 15.47
CA VAL A 162 -23.52 -10.88 14.80
C VAL A 162 -22.95 -11.92 15.78
N PHE A 163 -21.80 -11.62 16.40
CA PHE A 163 -21.17 -12.55 17.33
C PHE A 163 -21.87 -12.65 18.69
N LYS A 164 -22.61 -11.63 19.13
CA LYS A 164 -23.49 -11.72 20.30
C LYS A 164 -24.66 -12.70 20.08
N SER A 165 -25.16 -12.84 18.85
CA SER A 165 -26.18 -13.85 18.51
C SER A 165 -25.62 -15.27 18.65
N ILE A 166 -24.40 -15.49 18.14
CA ILE A 166 -23.67 -16.76 18.28
C ILE A 166 -23.39 -17.05 19.75
N GLN A 167 -22.83 -16.07 20.48
CA GLN A 167 -22.50 -16.18 21.90
C GLN A 167 -23.70 -16.63 22.72
N THR A 168 -24.85 -15.97 22.52
CA THR A 168 -26.10 -16.31 23.20
C THR A 168 -26.56 -17.74 22.92
N THR A 169 -26.28 -18.26 21.72
CA THR A 169 -26.63 -19.63 21.33
C THR A 169 -25.67 -20.64 21.94
N ILE A 170 -24.36 -20.39 21.86
CA ILE A 170 -23.32 -21.23 22.47
C ILE A 170 -23.54 -21.33 23.98
N MET A 171 -23.78 -20.21 24.67
CA MET A 171 -23.94 -20.19 26.14
C MET A 171 -25.20 -20.93 26.63
N LYS A 172 -26.16 -21.24 25.74
CA LYS A 172 -27.34 -22.07 26.05
C LYS A 172 -27.08 -23.57 25.82
N ASP A 173 -26.01 -23.92 25.10
CA ASP A 173 -25.66 -25.30 24.78
C ASP A 173 -24.53 -25.80 25.68
N ASN A 174 -24.88 -26.62 26.67
CA ASN A 174 -23.93 -27.22 27.61
C ASN A 174 -22.93 -28.18 26.95
N THR A 175 -23.14 -28.56 25.67
CA THR A 175 -22.16 -29.33 24.90
C THR A 175 -21.09 -28.48 24.24
N MET A 176 -21.30 -27.16 24.20
CA MET A 176 -20.41 -26.16 23.59
C MET A 176 -19.82 -25.18 24.61
N PHE A 177 -20.50 -24.94 25.73
CA PHE A 177 -20.12 -23.95 26.74
C PHE A 177 -19.85 -24.57 28.10
N ASP A 178 -18.67 -24.28 28.66
CA ASP A 178 -18.30 -24.61 30.04
C ASP A 178 -18.06 -23.33 30.86
N ILE A 179 -19.02 -22.99 31.73
CA ILE A 179 -18.91 -21.83 32.64
C ILE A 179 -17.71 -21.93 33.59
N ASN A 180 -17.20 -23.14 33.89
CA ASN A 180 -16.04 -23.30 34.76
C ASN A 180 -14.73 -23.01 34.02
N CYS A 181 -14.76 -22.83 32.69
CA CYS A 181 -13.61 -22.59 31.85
C CYS A 181 -12.53 -23.67 32.11
N THR A 182 -12.88 -24.95 31.96
CA THR A 182 -12.02 -26.05 32.41
C THR A 182 -10.85 -26.30 31.46
N LYS A 183 -9.63 -26.23 31.99
CA LYS A 183 -8.40 -26.63 31.29
C LYS A 183 -7.70 -27.74 32.06
N ASP A 184 -7.38 -28.84 31.39
CA ASP A 184 -6.69 -30.00 31.99
C ASP A 184 -7.36 -30.52 33.27
N GLY A 185 -8.70 -30.48 33.31
CA GLY A 185 -9.50 -30.90 34.47
C GLY A 185 -9.54 -29.92 35.64
N LYS A 186 -9.04 -28.69 35.47
CA LYS A 186 -9.11 -27.61 36.47
C LYS A 186 -9.98 -26.47 35.97
N ALA A 187 -10.89 -26.01 36.81
CA ALA A 187 -11.65 -24.79 36.56
C ALA A 187 -10.70 -23.58 36.57
N LEU A 188 -10.69 -22.80 35.49
CA LEU A 188 -9.96 -21.53 35.43
C LEU A 188 -10.84 -20.35 35.84
N ASN A 189 -12.17 -20.48 35.73
CA ASN A 189 -13.11 -19.55 36.32
C ASN A 189 -13.31 -19.91 37.79
N ASP A 190 -12.90 -19.04 38.70
CA ASP A 190 -13.03 -19.23 40.15
C ASP A 190 -14.39 -18.78 40.72
N GLY A 191 -15.31 -18.40 39.83
CA GLY A 191 -16.61 -17.78 40.15
C GLY A 191 -16.63 -16.28 39.91
N SER A 192 -15.54 -15.69 39.43
CA SER A 192 -15.46 -14.27 39.07
C SER A 192 -16.29 -13.92 37.83
N ALA A 193 -16.43 -14.84 36.87
CA ALA A 193 -17.31 -14.67 35.72
C ALA A 193 -18.64 -15.39 35.92
N ASP A 194 -19.76 -14.69 35.72
CA ASP A 194 -21.09 -15.28 35.65
C ASP A 194 -21.67 -15.19 34.22
N LEU A 195 -22.80 -15.88 33.99
CA LEU A 195 -23.43 -15.90 32.67
C LEU A 195 -23.79 -14.49 32.18
N LYS A 196 -24.17 -13.59 33.09
CA LYS A 196 -24.58 -12.24 32.74
C LYS A 196 -23.36 -11.39 32.35
N SER A 197 -22.28 -11.46 33.13
CA SER A 197 -21.04 -10.73 32.83
C SER A 197 -20.46 -11.16 31.50
N LEU A 198 -20.42 -12.47 31.23
CA LEU A 198 -19.94 -13.02 29.96
C LEU A 198 -20.85 -12.59 28.80
N THR A 199 -22.17 -12.61 28.95
CA THR A 199 -23.09 -12.13 27.91
C THR A 199 -22.91 -10.64 27.62
N ASP A 200 -22.69 -9.82 28.65
CA ASP A 200 -22.57 -8.36 28.50
C ASP A 200 -21.22 -7.94 27.90
N SER A 201 -20.14 -8.66 28.21
CA SER A 201 -18.75 -8.24 27.91
C SER A 201 -17.92 -9.22 27.07
N GLY A 202 -18.45 -10.39 26.72
CA GLY A 202 -17.66 -11.45 26.06
C GLY A 202 -17.36 -11.23 24.58
N VAL A 203 -17.91 -10.19 23.96
CA VAL A 203 -17.65 -9.79 22.56
C VAL A 203 -17.41 -8.29 22.51
N GLU A 204 -16.29 -7.88 21.94
CA GLU A 204 -15.94 -6.47 21.72
C GLU A 204 -15.27 -6.26 20.36
N LEU A 205 -15.19 -5.00 19.91
CA LEU A 205 -14.47 -4.66 18.69
C LEU A 205 -12.96 -4.81 18.91
N MET A 206 -12.25 -5.22 17.87
CA MET A 206 -10.80 -5.34 17.88
C MET A 206 -10.16 -4.00 18.29
N LYS A 207 -9.32 -4.05 19.33
CA LYS A 207 -8.58 -2.88 19.79
C LYS A 207 -7.46 -2.52 18.80
N PRO A 208 -7.13 -1.23 18.64
CA PRO A 208 -6.05 -0.78 17.75
C PRO A 208 -4.71 -1.49 17.99
N ASP A 209 -4.41 -1.87 19.25
CA ASP A 209 -3.19 -2.59 19.62
C ASP A 209 -3.07 -3.99 18.97
N TYR A 210 -4.19 -4.56 18.49
CA TYR A 210 -4.25 -5.88 17.85
C TYR A 210 -4.60 -5.82 16.35
N GLY A 211 -4.94 -4.63 15.82
CA GLY A 211 -5.32 -4.44 14.43
C GLY A 211 -6.51 -3.49 14.27
N ASN A 212 -7.02 -3.40 13.04
CA ASN A 212 -8.15 -2.54 12.70
C ASN A 212 -9.47 -3.30 12.87
N ALA A 213 -10.45 -2.66 13.52
CA ALA A 213 -11.79 -3.23 13.67
C ALA A 213 -12.58 -3.27 12.35
N MET A 214 -12.29 -2.37 11.41
CA MET A 214 -12.93 -2.30 10.10
C MET A 214 -11.92 -1.90 9.03
N THR A 215 -11.92 -2.61 7.92
CA THR A 215 -11.23 -2.23 6.69
C THR A 215 -12.24 -2.19 5.55
N ILE A 216 -12.19 -1.15 4.72
CA ILE A 216 -13.12 -0.95 3.59
C ILE A 216 -12.34 -0.73 2.31
N GLN A 217 -12.76 -1.43 1.26
CA GLN A 217 -12.29 -1.27 -0.10
C GLN A 217 -13.46 -0.85 -1.00
N PHE A 218 -13.27 0.21 -1.77
CA PHE A 218 -14.17 0.58 -2.87
C PHE A 218 -13.53 0.21 -4.21
N GLY A 219 -14.21 -0.62 -5.00
CA GLY A 219 -13.74 -1.06 -6.31
C GLY A 219 -12.36 -1.73 -6.23
N ALA A 220 -11.43 -1.22 -7.03
CA ALA A 220 -10.06 -1.70 -7.10
C ALA A 220 -9.09 -0.96 -6.15
N ASN A 221 -9.54 0.05 -5.42
CA ASN A 221 -8.67 0.85 -4.55
C ASN A 221 -8.02 0.03 -3.42
N GLU A 222 -7.00 0.59 -2.76
CA GLU A 222 -6.45 0.01 -1.53
C GLU A 222 -7.53 -0.10 -0.43
N ALA A 223 -7.47 -1.19 0.33
CA ALA A 223 -8.32 -1.39 1.48
C ALA A 223 -7.87 -0.46 2.62
N ALA A 224 -8.70 0.53 2.96
CA ALA A 224 -8.37 1.52 3.97
C ALA A 224 -8.91 1.10 5.35
N PRO A 225 -8.10 1.23 6.43
CA PRO A 225 -8.60 1.06 7.79
C PRO A 225 -9.55 2.20 8.17
N VAL A 226 -10.59 1.88 8.91
CA VAL A 226 -11.63 2.84 9.29
C VAL A 226 -11.86 2.83 10.79
N GLU A 227 -11.69 3.99 11.41
CA GLU A 227 -12.06 4.19 12.81
C GLU A 227 -13.51 4.65 12.92
N ALA A 228 -14.23 4.14 13.92
CA ALA A 228 -15.59 4.59 14.21
C ALA A 228 -15.56 5.91 14.99
N ALA A 229 -16.16 6.95 14.42
CA ALA A 229 -16.46 8.18 15.15
C ALA A 229 -17.89 8.09 15.72
N ASP A 230 -18.06 8.35 17.02
CA ASP A 230 -19.34 8.24 17.72
C ASP A 230 -20.07 6.89 17.50
N GLY A 231 -19.29 5.81 17.34
CA GLY A 231 -19.82 4.45 17.14
C GLY A 231 -20.27 4.15 15.71
N VAL A 232 -19.95 4.99 14.73
CA VAL A 232 -20.28 4.79 13.32
C VAL A 232 -19.01 4.85 12.48
N TYR A 233 -18.77 3.81 11.69
CA TYR A 233 -17.78 3.84 10.62
C TYR A 233 -18.34 4.70 9.48
N THR A 234 -17.63 5.76 9.10
CA THR A 234 -18.00 6.60 7.95
C THR A 234 -16.79 6.70 7.03
N VAL A 235 -16.96 6.33 5.78
CA VAL A 235 -15.92 6.48 4.76
C VAL A 235 -16.52 7.12 3.53
N THR A 236 -15.88 8.17 3.04
CA THR A 236 -16.17 8.75 1.73
C THR A 236 -15.01 8.44 0.79
N GLY A 237 -15.32 7.88 -0.38
CA GLY A 237 -14.34 7.52 -1.40
C GLY A 237 -14.98 7.51 -2.79
N SER A 238 -14.28 6.95 -3.76
CA SER A 238 -14.79 6.69 -5.12
C SER A 238 -14.53 5.23 -5.47
N TYR A 239 -15.25 4.65 -6.43
CA TYR A 239 -14.94 3.29 -6.88
C TYR A 239 -13.68 3.21 -7.75
N SER A 240 -13.24 4.34 -8.30
CA SER A 240 -12.32 4.46 -9.41
C SER A 240 -11.13 5.39 -9.15
N GLY A 241 -10.71 5.57 -7.89
CA GLY A 241 -9.64 6.53 -7.54
C GLY A 241 -9.94 8.01 -7.87
N GLY A 242 -11.15 8.34 -8.36
CA GLY A 242 -11.56 9.69 -8.74
C GLY A 242 -11.95 9.86 -10.21
N VAL A 243 -12.10 8.79 -11.00
CA VAL A 243 -12.51 8.91 -12.41
C VAL A 243 -13.99 8.55 -12.59
N THR A 244 -14.80 9.53 -12.97
CA THR A 244 -16.19 9.31 -13.39
C THR A 244 -16.20 8.32 -14.55
N ALA A 245 -17.06 7.29 -14.51
CA ALA A 245 -17.21 6.29 -15.55
C ALA A 245 -17.19 6.95 -16.96
N LYS A 246 -16.09 6.75 -17.69
CA LYS A 246 -16.01 7.14 -19.10
C LYS A 246 -16.71 6.05 -19.88
N GLU A 247 -17.62 6.44 -20.79
CA GLU A 247 -18.20 5.50 -21.74
C GLU A 247 -17.08 4.71 -22.42
N LYS A 248 -17.25 3.40 -22.59
CA LYS A 248 -16.36 2.51 -23.34
C LYS A 248 -16.29 2.96 -24.80
N THR A 249 -15.54 4.02 -25.07
CA THR A 249 -15.03 4.31 -26.41
C THR A 249 -13.98 3.26 -26.71
N GLU A 250 -14.13 2.51 -27.80
CA GLU A 250 -13.04 1.70 -28.35
C GLU A 250 -11.85 2.62 -28.58
N HIS A 251 -10.90 2.62 -27.63
CA HIS A 251 -9.67 3.40 -27.75
C HIS A 251 -8.71 2.62 -28.64
N VAL A 252 -8.20 3.28 -29.68
CA VAL A 252 -7.22 2.68 -30.58
C VAL A 252 -5.86 3.15 -30.11
N THR A 253 -5.04 2.23 -29.62
CA THR A 253 -3.68 2.54 -29.17
C THR A 253 -2.90 3.26 -30.27
N SER A 254 -2.35 4.43 -29.95
CA SER A 254 -1.69 5.29 -30.93
C SER A 254 -0.31 5.76 -30.45
N ASN A 255 0.68 5.78 -31.34
CA ASN A 255 2.02 6.28 -31.05
C ASN A 255 2.03 7.81 -31.06
N VAL A 256 1.93 8.41 -29.88
CA VAL A 256 1.79 9.86 -29.70
C VAL A 256 3.11 10.60 -29.73
N LEU A 257 4.17 10.00 -29.18
CA LEU A 257 5.52 10.55 -29.16
C LEU A 257 6.50 9.49 -29.66
N ASN A 258 7.32 9.84 -30.65
CA ASN A 258 8.30 8.95 -31.28
C ASN A 258 9.59 9.72 -31.57
N TYR A 259 10.62 9.43 -30.80
CA TYR A 259 11.94 10.04 -30.91
C TYR A 259 12.96 8.98 -31.33
N GLY A 260 13.25 8.94 -32.64
CA GLY A 260 14.25 8.03 -33.20
C GLY A 260 15.67 8.58 -33.21
N PHE A 261 15.92 9.78 -32.65
CA PHE A 261 17.25 10.40 -32.49
C PHE A 261 18.21 10.36 -33.68
N ASN A 262 17.67 10.36 -34.90
CA ASN A 262 18.42 10.27 -36.14
C ASN A 262 19.00 11.64 -36.57
N GLY A 263 19.89 12.18 -35.73
CA GLY A 263 20.58 13.45 -35.94
C GLY A 263 19.77 14.69 -35.53
N ASP A 264 18.56 14.52 -35.00
CA ASP A 264 17.75 15.58 -34.40
C ASP A 264 16.90 15.07 -33.21
N LEU A 265 16.16 15.99 -32.58
CA LEU A 265 15.32 15.74 -31.40
C LEU A 265 13.82 15.76 -31.71
N LYS A 266 13.43 15.55 -32.98
CA LYS A 266 12.05 15.76 -33.43
C LYS A 266 11.12 14.65 -33.01
N ASN A 267 9.87 15.01 -32.73
CA ASN A 267 8.79 14.06 -32.58
C ASN A 267 8.25 13.63 -33.96
N ALA A 268 8.22 12.33 -34.21
CA ALA A 268 7.57 11.72 -35.38
C ALA A 268 6.20 11.08 -35.06
N GLY A 269 5.74 11.15 -33.81
CA GLY A 269 4.46 10.64 -33.35
C GLY A 269 3.27 11.49 -33.80
N THR A 270 2.06 11.08 -33.42
CA THR A 270 0.82 11.77 -33.84
C THR A 270 0.62 13.14 -33.19
N GLU A 271 1.22 13.39 -32.03
CA GLU A 271 1.17 14.72 -31.41
C GLU A 271 2.23 15.67 -31.98
N ALA A 272 1.87 16.35 -33.06
CA ALA A 272 2.74 17.33 -33.72
C ALA A 272 3.21 18.44 -32.75
N GLU A 273 4.41 18.98 -33.00
CA GLU A 273 5.02 20.09 -32.23
C GLU A 273 5.39 19.74 -30.78
N ASN A 274 5.77 18.48 -30.54
CA ASN A 274 6.31 18.00 -29.26
C ASN A 274 7.80 17.63 -29.36
N ASP A 275 8.58 18.36 -30.16
CA ASP A 275 10.03 18.13 -30.26
C ASP A 275 10.71 18.31 -28.90
N LEU A 276 11.66 17.43 -28.58
CA LEU A 276 12.50 17.60 -27.40
C LEU A 276 13.50 18.74 -27.64
N THR A 277 13.92 19.37 -26.54
CA THR A 277 14.95 20.40 -26.54
C THR A 277 16.14 19.96 -25.71
N TYR A 278 17.33 20.43 -26.08
CA TYR A 278 18.53 20.19 -25.29
C TYR A 278 18.45 21.01 -23.99
N GLY A 279 18.51 20.32 -22.86
CA GLY A 279 18.23 20.89 -21.56
C GLY A 279 19.25 21.93 -21.09
N ASN A 280 18.80 22.93 -20.34
CA ASN A 280 19.66 23.99 -19.82
C ASN A 280 20.65 23.44 -18.79
N GLY A 281 21.91 23.88 -18.86
CA GLY A 281 22.96 23.36 -17.96
C GLY A 281 23.51 22.00 -18.35
N SER A 282 23.04 21.39 -19.44
CA SER A 282 23.67 20.23 -20.05
C SER A 282 25.05 20.57 -20.63
N THR A 283 25.87 19.54 -20.90
CA THR A 283 27.22 19.68 -21.44
C THR A 283 27.30 20.65 -22.64
N GLU A 284 28.33 21.51 -22.65
CA GLU A 284 28.55 22.47 -23.72
C GLU A 284 28.77 21.78 -25.07
N GLY A 285 28.17 22.32 -26.14
CA GLY A 285 28.30 21.80 -27.50
C GLY A 285 27.01 21.26 -28.12
N GLY A 286 25.95 21.08 -27.31
CA GLY A 286 24.65 20.58 -27.77
C GLY A 286 24.54 19.05 -27.79
N PRO A 287 23.44 18.50 -28.31
CA PRO A 287 23.21 17.05 -28.31
C PRO A 287 24.23 16.33 -29.19
N ILE A 288 24.74 15.19 -28.70
CA ILE A 288 25.68 14.32 -29.40
C ILE A 288 24.95 13.08 -29.90
N PHE A 289 24.97 12.87 -31.22
CA PHE A 289 24.37 11.70 -31.86
C PHE A 289 25.46 10.71 -32.27
N THR A 290 25.32 9.46 -31.82
CA THR A 290 26.26 8.36 -32.09
C THR A 290 25.56 7.24 -32.88
N GLU A 291 26.27 6.14 -33.17
CA GLU A 291 25.67 4.95 -33.77
C GLU A 291 24.62 4.32 -32.82
N GLY A 292 23.40 4.18 -33.33
CA GLY A 292 22.24 3.64 -32.60
C GLY A 292 21.99 2.15 -32.86
N ILE A 293 20.88 1.63 -32.35
CA ILE A 293 20.40 0.29 -32.69
C ILE A 293 19.82 0.28 -34.11
N ASP A 294 19.20 1.39 -34.52
CA ASP A 294 18.72 1.64 -35.88
C ASP A 294 19.01 3.09 -36.32
N GLY A 295 20.14 3.28 -37.00
CA GLY A 295 20.59 4.60 -37.45
C GLY A 295 21.45 5.31 -36.40
N GLN A 296 21.04 6.49 -35.96
CA GLN A 296 21.73 7.23 -34.89
C GLN A 296 20.88 7.30 -33.62
N ALA A 297 21.57 7.45 -32.50
CA ALA A 297 20.97 7.53 -31.18
C ALA A 297 21.58 8.69 -30.36
N ILE A 298 20.90 9.14 -29.30
CA ILE A 298 21.41 10.20 -28.43
C ILE A 298 22.37 9.62 -27.38
N GLN A 299 23.56 10.21 -27.28
CA GLN A 299 24.51 9.91 -26.21
C GLN A 299 24.15 10.71 -24.96
N LEU A 300 24.05 10.02 -23.83
CA LEU A 300 23.94 10.60 -22.50
C LEU A 300 25.28 10.39 -21.77
N ASP A 301 25.83 11.46 -21.21
CA ASP A 301 27.19 11.52 -20.63
C ASP A 301 27.19 11.68 -19.11
N GLY A 302 26.04 11.47 -18.45
CA GLY A 302 25.84 11.74 -17.03
C GLY A 302 25.70 13.22 -16.68
N ASN A 303 25.74 14.14 -17.66
CA ASN A 303 25.51 15.58 -17.47
C ASN A 303 24.56 16.15 -18.55
N THR A 304 23.85 15.30 -19.28
CA THR A 304 22.95 15.68 -20.36
C THR A 304 21.52 15.29 -20.01
N TYR A 305 20.56 16.16 -20.27
CA TYR A 305 19.15 15.80 -20.31
C TYR A 305 18.43 16.51 -21.47
N LEU A 306 17.31 15.92 -21.90
CA LEU A 306 16.42 16.49 -22.88
C LEU A 306 15.12 16.92 -22.21
N ALA A 307 14.56 18.05 -22.60
CA ALA A 307 13.32 18.58 -22.04
C ALA A 307 12.21 18.57 -23.09
N SER A 308 11.06 18.01 -22.74
CA SER A 308 9.84 18.14 -23.55
C SER A 308 9.23 19.55 -23.40
N PRO A 309 8.31 19.92 -24.31
CA PRO A 309 7.52 21.14 -24.11
C PRO A 309 6.69 21.09 -22.84
N ASN A 310 6.55 22.26 -22.19
CA ASN A 310 5.71 22.44 -21.02
C ASN A 310 4.22 22.23 -21.38
N LYS A 311 3.74 20.99 -21.19
CA LYS A 311 2.39 20.52 -21.48
C LYS A 311 2.04 19.36 -20.55
N THR A 312 0.77 19.00 -20.52
CA THR A 312 0.30 17.78 -19.86
C THR A 312 0.33 16.61 -20.83
N TYR A 313 0.98 15.53 -20.43
CA TYR A 313 1.02 14.24 -21.13
C TYR A 313 0.37 13.20 -20.24
N ALA A 314 -0.95 13.06 -20.33
CA ALA A 314 -1.73 12.18 -19.47
C ALA A 314 -2.76 11.39 -20.27
N TYR A 315 -2.78 10.07 -20.06
CA TYR A 315 -3.62 9.12 -20.80
C TYR A 315 -4.28 8.13 -19.85
N ASP A 316 -5.43 7.56 -20.21
CA ASP A 316 -6.11 6.56 -19.37
C ASP A 316 -5.33 5.24 -19.34
N GLU A 317 -4.58 4.94 -20.39
CA GLU A 317 -3.62 3.84 -20.51
C GLU A 317 -2.38 4.34 -21.23
N MET A 318 -1.21 3.79 -20.91
CA MET A 318 0.05 4.29 -21.48
C MET A 318 1.02 3.15 -21.74
N THR A 319 1.75 3.22 -22.84
CA THR A 319 2.94 2.39 -23.05
C THR A 319 4.15 3.26 -23.31
N VAL A 320 5.25 2.99 -22.62
CA VAL A 320 6.55 3.63 -22.86
C VAL A 320 7.53 2.57 -23.29
N SER A 321 8.16 2.74 -24.46
CA SER A 321 9.17 1.82 -24.99
C SER A 321 10.42 2.59 -25.39
N PHE A 322 11.59 2.05 -25.10
CA PHE A 322 12.86 2.64 -25.53
C PHE A 322 13.95 1.58 -25.63
N TYR A 323 14.91 1.81 -26.52
CA TYR A 323 16.17 1.07 -26.52
C TYR A 323 17.20 1.81 -25.71
N TYR A 324 17.92 1.09 -24.86
CA TYR A 324 19.01 1.66 -24.09
C TYR A 324 20.22 0.74 -24.08
N LYS A 325 21.40 1.33 -24.26
CA LYS A 325 22.69 0.69 -24.04
C LYS A 325 23.41 1.44 -22.93
N MET A 326 23.54 0.81 -21.77
CA MET A 326 24.16 1.44 -20.60
C MET A 326 25.68 1.34 -20.67
N ASP A 327 26.38 2.48 -20.62
CA ASP A 327 27.85 2.49 -20.55
C ASP A 327 28.32 2.17 -19.11
N ALA A 328 27.73 2.88 -18.15
CA ALA A 328 28.00 2.69 -16.72
C ALA A 328 26.81 3.17 -15.88
N TYR A 329 26.62 2.52 -14.74
CA TYR A 329 25.76 3.06 -13.69
C TYR A 329 26.52 4.11 -12.86
N THR A 330 25.85 5.22 -12.57
CA THR A 330 26.43 6.35 -11.84
C THR A 330 25.83 6.38 -10.44
N ASN A 331 26.65 6.37 -9.39
CA ASN A 331 26.15 6.54 -8.04
C ASN A 331 25.73 8.00 -7.82
N THR A 332 24.43 8.22 -7.63
CA THR A 332 23.84 9.55 -7.41
C THR A 332 23.43 9.73 -5.95
N ASP A 333 22.93 10.92 -5.59
CA ASP A 333 22.45 11.26 -4.24
C ASP A 333 21.30 10.37 -3.74
N THR A 334 20.54 9.78 -4.66
CA THR A 334 19.41 8.88 -4.39
C THR A 334 19.62 7.46 -4.89
N GLY A 335 20.74 7.19 -5.56
CA GLY A 335 20.95 5.93 -6.26
C GLY A 335 20.07 5.77 -7.51
N ALA A 336 19.47 6.84 -8.04
CA ALA A 336 18.66 6.81 -9.26
C ALA A 336 19.39 7.48 -10.42
N ASN A 337 19.31 6.85 -11.60
CA ASN A 337 19.61 7.41 -12.92
C ASN A 337 18.29 7.54 -13.69
N MET A 338 17.82 8.76 -13.91
CA MET A 338 16.47 9.08 -14.40
C MET A 338 16.40 9.00 -15.93
N ILE A 339 15.59 8.08 -16.43
CA ILE A 339 15.38 7.87 -17.87
C ILE A 339 14.25 8.75 -18.36
N ILE A 340 13.10 8.69 -17.69
CA ILE A 340 11.97 9.59 -17.89
C ILE A 340 11.52 10.06 -16.52
N VAL A 341 11.43 11.38 -16.36
CA VAL A 341 11.00 12.00 -15.10
C VAL A 341 10.17 13.24 -15.39
N PRO A 342 9.08 13.50 -14.67
CA PRO A 342 8.32 14.74 -14.76
C PRO A 342 9.22 15.96 -14.49
N ALA A 343 8.99 17.03 -15.23
CA ALA A 343 9.66 18.30 -15.01
C ALA A 343 8.95 19.08 -13.87
N GLY A 344 9.75 19.77 -13.05
CA GLY A 344 9.26 20.70 -12.03
C GLY A 344 8.46 20.05 -10.89
N LEU A 345 7.64 20.86 -10.20
CA LEU A 345 6.75 20.40 -9.10
C LEU A 345 5.68 19.38 -9.57
N GLY A 346 5.56 19.15 -10.88
CA GLY A 346 4.73 18.11 -11.48
C GLY A 346 5.07 16.69 -11.00
N ALA A 347 6.26 16.46 -10.43
CA ALA A 347 6.66 15.21 -9.80
C ALA A 347 5.80 14.78 -8.59
N LEU A 348 4.93 15.66 -8.09
CA LEU A 348 4.08 15.42 -6.92
C LEU A 348 2.60 15.20 -7.29
N GLY A 349 2.28 15.05 -8.57
CA GLY A 349 0.92 14.85 -9.07
C GLY A 349 0.45 13.40 -8.99
N ALA A 350 -0.88 13.23 -9.00
CA ALA A 350 -1.53 11.92 -9.07
C ALA A 350 -1.27 11.23 -10.41
N GLY A 351 -1.01 9.92 -10.40
CA GLY A 351 -0.78 9.11 -11.59
C GLY A 351 0.53 9.40 -12.34
N VAL A 352 1.42 10.19 -11.74
CA VAL A 352 2.70 10.56 -12.33
C VAL A 352 3.65 9.38 -12.36
N ILE A 353 4.29 9.16 -13.50
CA ILE A 353 5.21 8.06 -13.79
C ILE A 353 6.65 8.55 -13.83
N ASP A 354 7.51 7.80 -13.13
CA ASP A 354 8.96 7.94 -13.22
C ASP A 354 9.57 6.61 -13.67
N LEU A 355 10.51 6.66 -14.62
CA LEU A 355 11.29 5.51 -15.07
C LEU A 355 12.78 5.77 -14.79
N GLU A 356 13.41 4.88 -14.04
CA GLU A 356 14.80 5.06 -13.60
C GLU A 356 15.55 3.73 -13.47
N PHE A 357 16.86 3.78 -13.71
CA PHE A 357 17.75 2.73 -13.23
C PHE A 357 18.15 3.05 -11.79
N ILE A 358 17.88 2.15 -10.86
CA ILE A 358 18.09 2.39 -9.43
C ILE A 358 18.93 1.30 -8.79
N LYS A 359 19.81 1.70 -7.87
CA LYS A 359 20.36 0.81 -6.85
C LYS A 359 19.72 1.14 -5.51
N ASP A 360 18.64 0.42 -5.17
CA ASP A 360 18.01 0.58 -3.86
C ASP A 360 18.94 0.06 -2.76
N SER A 361 18.83 0.62 -1.56
CA SER A 361 19.68 0.29 -0.41
C SER A 361 19.59 -1.18 0.01
N GLU A 362 18.47 -1.84 -0.30
CA GLU A 362 18.21 -3.25 0.00
C GLU A 362 18.31 -4.16 -1.25
N ALA A 363 18.53 -3.60 -2.45
CA ALA A 363 18.61 -4.36 -3.68
C ALA A 363 20.00 -4.99 -3.88
N GLU A 364 20.03 -6.20 -4.46
CA GLU A 364 21.28 -6.92 -4.75
C GLU A 364 22.12 -6.23 -5.84
N GLY A 365 21.46 -5.57 -6.80
CA GLY A 365 22.08 -4.90 -7.94
C GLY A 365 21.31 -3.69 -8.44
N VAL A 366 21.72 -3.14 -9.58
CA VAL A 366 21.02 -2.05 -10.28
C VAL A 366 19.86 -2.64 -11.09
N GLN A 367 18.67 -2.10 -10.93
CA GLN A 367 17.46 -2.57 -11.61
C GLN A 367 16.78 -1.45 -12.37
N LEU A 368 15.98 -1.80 -13.39
CA LEU A 368 15.00 -0.87 -13.94
C LEU A 368 13.82 -0.78 -12.98
N LEU A 369 13.39 0.43 -12.69
CA LEU A 369 12.25 0.72 -11.84
C LEU A 369 11.25 1.59 -12.60
N ALA A 370 10.00 1.17 -12.61
CA ALA A 370 8.87 2.00 -12.93
C ALA A 370 8.10 2.36 -11.65
N LYS A 371 7.90 3.66 -11.41
CA LYS A 371 7.13 4.19 -10.27
C LYS A 371 5.86 4.84 -10.76
N MET A 372 4.84 4.83 -9.91
CA MET A 372 3.64 5.62 -10.13
C MET A 372 3.08 6.19 -8.84
N ASN A 373 2.79 7.49 -8.83
CA ASN A 373 2.17 8.15 -7.69
C ASN A 373 0.68 7.82 -7.57
N SER A 374 0.22 7.60 -6.34
CA SER A 374 -1.20 7.63 -6.00
C SER A 374 -1.75 9.07 -6.04
N ALA A 375 -3.01 9.27 -5.65
CA ALA A 375 -3.55 10.61 -5.42
C ALA A 375 -2.74 11.43 -4.39
N ASP A 376 -2.03 10.75 -3.48
CA ASP A 376 -0.99 11.31 -2.63
C ASP A 376 0.40 10.85 -3.11
N TRP A 377 1.26 11.79 -3.50
CA TRP A 377 2.61 11.49 -3.99
C TRP A 377 3.50 10.75 -3.00
N GLN A 378 3.17 10.75 -1.70
CA GLN A 378 3.92 9.99 -0.69
C GLN A 378 3.71 8.48 -0.80
N THR A 379 2.63 8.06 -1.46
CA THR A 379 2.29 6.65 -1.66
C THR A 379 2.42 6.30 -3.13
N GLN A 380 3.20 5.26 -3.43
CA GLN A 380 3.60 4.93 -4.80
C GLN A 380 3.50 3.43 -5.05
N ASP A 381 3.00 3.07 -6.23
CA ASP A 381 3.21 1.74 -6.81
C ASP A 381 4.62 1.68 -7.43
N LYS A 382 5.31 0.54 -7.26
CA LYS A 382 6.68 0.33 -7.76
C LYS A 382 6.80 -1.03 -8.42
N LEU A 383 7.46 -1.08 -9.57
CA LEU A 383 7.77 -2.31 -10.30
C LEU A 383 9.25 -2.34 -10.65
N TYR A 384 9.98 -3.32 -10.13
CA TYR A 384 11.40 -3.53 -10.38
C TYR A 384 11.60 -4.66 -11.40
N SER A 385 12.66 -4.60 -12.22
CA SER A 385 13.10 -5.72 -13.09
C SER A 385 13.68 -6.88 -12.26
N GLU A 386 12.88 -7.50 -11.40
CA GLU A 386 13.29 -8.58 -10.49
C GLU A 386 14.14 -9.65 -11.21
N GLY A 387 15.28 -10.01 -10.62
CA GLY A 387 16.19 -11.03 -11.18
C GLY A 387 16.99 -10.59 -12.42
N TYR A 388 16.90 -9.32 -12.84
CA TYR A 388 17.66 -8.76 -13.96
C TYR A 388 18.43 -7.51 -13.52
N PHE A 389 19.77 -7.55 -13.61
CA PHE A 389 20.69 -6.57 -13.03
C PHE A 389 21.52 -5.86 -14.10
N MET A 390 21.36 -4.54 -14.23
CA MET A 390 21.93 -3.73 -15.31
C MET A 390 23.45 -3.82 -15.41
N GLU A 391 24.14 -3.98 -14.28
CA GLU A 391 25.61 -4.06 -14.25
C GLU A 391 26.19 -5.30 -14.95
N LEU A 392 25.39 -6.35 -15.17
CA LEU A 392 25.79 -7.54 -15.92
C LEU A 392 25.56 -7.39 -17.43
N HIS A 393 24.81 -6.35 -17.82
CA HIS A 393 24.38 -6.07 -19.20
C HIS A 393 24.91 -4.73 -19.72
N LEU A 394 26.02 -4.24 -19.17
CA LEU A 394 26.68 -3.03 -19.67
C LEU A 394 27.16 -3.22 -21.11
N GLU A 395 27.06 -2.16 -21.91
CA GLU A 395 27.37 -2.13 -23.34
C GLU A 395 26.51 -3.06 -24.22
N GLU A 396 25.40 -3.57 -23.68
CA GLU A 396 24.42 -4.38 -24.40
C GLU A 396 23.17 -3.54 -24.73
N TRP A 397 22.67 -3.67 -25.96
CA TRP A 397 21.41 -3.04 -26.34
C TRP A 397 20.25 -3.90 -25.86
N HIS A 398 19.32 -3.28 -25.14
CA HIS A 398 18.06 -3.88 -24.76
C HIS A 398 16.90 -2.94 -25.04
N ASN A 399 15.76 -3.49 -25.42
CA ASN A 399 14.49 -2.76 -25.41
C ASN A 399 13.81 -2.94 -24.05
N TYR A 400 13.41 -1.83 -23.44
CA TYR A 400 12.58 -1.80 -22.25
C TYR A 400 11.22 -1.24 -22.62
N THR A 401 10.16 -2.01 -22.37
CA THR A 401 8.78 -1.58 -22.61
C THR A 401 7.95 -1.72 -21.35
N ILE A 402 7.39 -0.61 -20.87
CA ILE A 402 6.51 -0.54 -19.70
C ILE A 402 5.09 -0.26 -20.18
N VAL A 403 4.15 -1.12 -19.81
CA VAL A 403 2.72 -1.00 -20.16
C VAL A 403 1.92 -0.75 -18.89
N PHE A 404 1.17 0.35 -18.85
CA PHE A 404 0.23 0.73 -17.81
C PHE A 404 -1.18 0.53 -18.36
N GLN A 405 -1.90 -0.45 -17.81
CA GLN A 405 -3.15 -0.96 -18.37
C GLN A 405 -4.26 -1.00 -17.32
N ASN A 406 -5.47 -0.60 -17.73
CA ASN A 406 -6.68 -0.82 -16.95
C ASN A 406 -7.45 -2.02 -17.53
N GLU A 407 -7.91 -2.91 -16.66
CA GLU A 407 -8.84 -3.98 -17.02
C GLU A 407 -10.27 -3.53 -16.74
N TYR A 408 -11.09 -3.51 -17.78
CA TYR A 408 -12.46 -3.05 -17.70
C TYR A 408 -13.45 -4.21 -17.57
N ASP A 409 -14.50 -4.03 -16.78
CA ASP A 409 -15.63 -4.94 -16.71
C ASP A 409 -16.53 -4.84 -17.96
N GLU A 410 -17.63 -5.61 -17.97
CA GLU A 410 -18.59 -5.60 -19.08
C GLU A 410 -19.35 -4.27 -19.24
N PHE A 411 -19.32 -3.39 -18.23
CA PHE A 411 -19.96 -2.08 -18.20
C PHE A 411 -18.99 -0.94 -18.54
N GLY A 412 -17.69 -1.23 -18.67
CA GLY A 412 -16.65 -0.25 -18.95
C GLY A 412 -16.06 0.41 -17.70
N ASN A 413 -16.34 -0.12 -16.50
CA ASN A 413 -15.68 0.33 -15.27
C ASN A 413 -14.36 -0.39 -15.09
N ILE A 414 -13.42 0.24 -14.40
CA ILE A 414 -12.11 -0.36 -14.10
C ILE A 414 -12.29 -1.41 -13.01
N ASN A 415 -12.16 -2.68 -13.40
CA ASN A 415 -12.19 -3.84 -12.52
C ASN A 415 -10.81 -4.10 -11.88
N ASP A 416 -9.75 -3.89 -12.65
CA ASP A 416 -8.38 -4.02 -12.19
C ASP A 416 -7.44 -3.09 -12.95
N ALA A 417 -6.21 -2.93 -12.49
CA ALA A 417 -5.19 -2.17 -13.17
C ALA A 417 -3.81 -2.80 -12.93
N PHE A 418 -2.98 -2.85 -13.96
CA PHE A 418 -1.71 -3.55 -13.93
C PHE A 418 -0.60 -2.72 -14.58
N ILE A 419 0.62 -2.96 -14.11
CA ILE A 419 1.84 -2.53 -14.75
C ILE A 419 2.63 -3.76 -15.20
N TYR A 420 3.07 -3.75 -16.45
CA TYR A 420 3.87 -4.81 -17.06
C TYR A 420 5.20 -4.23 -17.50
N MET A 421 6.28 -4.97 -17.25
CA MET A 421 7.60 -4.66 -17.77
C MET A 421 8.05 -5.77 -18.69
N TYR A 422 8.39 -5.40 -19.91
CA TYR A 422 8.95 -6.27 -20.92
C TYR A 422 10.40 -5.86 -21.20
N ILE A 423 11.25 -6.87 -21.37
CA ILE A 423 12.63 -6.70 -21.83
C ILE A 423 12.78 -7.52 -23.11
N ASP A 424 13.22 -6.88 -24.19
CA ASP A 424 13.37 -7.49 -25.52
C ASP A 424 12.10 -8.23 -26.02
N GLY A 425 10.94 -7.67 -25.68
CA GLY A 425 9.63 -8.19 -26.06
C GLY A 425 9.18 -9.41 -25.25
N GLN A 426 9.89 -9.79 -24.19
CA GLN A 426 9.50 -10.85 -23.26
C GLN A 426 9.05 -10.24 -21.94
N LEU A 427 7.97 -10.77 -21.36
CA LEU A 427 7.48 -10.30 -20.06
C LEU A 427 8.51 -10.64 -18.97
N ALA A 428 9.09 -9.62 -18.34
CA ALA A 428 10.02 -9.78 -17.23
C ALA A 428 9.27 -9.85 -15.89
N VAL A 429 8.38 -8.87 -15.65
CA VAL A 429 7.61 -8.81 -14.41
C VAL A 429 6.26 -8.13 -14.65
N LYS A 430 5.28 -8.47 -13.81
CA LYS A 430 3.98 -7.78 -13.75
C LYS A 430 3.59 -7.54 -12.31
N SER A 431 2.92 -6.43 -12.04
CA SER A 431 2.31 -6.16 -10.74
C SER A 431 0.95 -5.52 -10.90
N ARG A 432 0.07 -5.78 -9.95
CA ARG A 432 -1.22 -5.10 -9.83
C ARG A 432 -0.98 -3.72 -9.24
N LEU A 433 -1.61 -2.70 -9.81
CA LEU A 433 -1.61 -1.35 -9.27
C LEU A 433 -2.54 -1.29 -8.05
N SER A 434 -2.02 -0.86 -6.92
CA SER A 434 -2.74 -0.86 -5.65
C SER A 434 -3.27 0.53 -5.29
N VAL A 435 -2.49 1.57 -5.59
CA VAL A 435 -2.75 2.94 -5.14
C VAL A 435 -2.95 3.91 -6.30
N ALA A 436 -2.44 3.58 -7.48
CA ALA A 436 -2.60 4.36 -8.71
C ALA A 436 -3.62 3.77 -9.69
N ALA A 437 -4.35 2.72 -9.29
CA ALA A 437 -5.39 2.11 -10.10
C ALA A 437 -6.46 3.13 -10.51
N GLY A 438 -6.78 3.17 -11.80
CA GLY A 438 -7.80 4.04 -12.36
C GLY A 438 -7.46 5.52 -12.44
N LEU A 439 -6.26 5.95 -12.07
CA LEU A 439 -5.78 7.30 -12.33
C LEU A 439 -5.34 7.44 -13.80
N PRO A 440 -5.45 8.63 -14.42
CA PRO A 440 -4.74 8.92 -15.65
C PRO A 440 -3.23 8.84 -15.43
N PHE A 441 -2.55 8.07 -16.27
CA PHE A 441 -1.11 7.89 -16.26
C PHE A 441 -0.43 9.08 -16.91
N SER A 442 0.48 9.73 -16.20
CA SER A 442 1.04 11.02 -16.59
C SER A 442 2.57 11.01 -16.60
N LEU A 443 3.19 11.45 -17.70
CA LEU A 443 4.64 11.71 -17.72
C LEU A 443 4.99 13.10 -17.16
N GLY A 444 3.99 13.98 -17.07
CA GLY A 444 4.19 15.36 -16.65
C GLY A 444 2.97 16.22 -16.92
N SER A 445 2.87 17.34 -16.21
CA SER A 445 1.76 18.30 -16.31
C SER A 445 2.24 19.67 -16.76
N TYR A 446 1.32 20.45 -17.33
CA TYR A 446 1.57 21.87 -17.59
C TYR A 446 1.81 22.63 -16.28
N ASP A 447 2.90 23.39 -16.23
CA ASP A 447 3.24 24.30 -15.14
C ASP A 447 3.07 25.75 -15.62
N ASP A 448 2.24 26.52 -14.91
CA ASP A 448 1.98 27.93 -15.24
C ASP A 448 3.06 28.89 -14.72
N GLY A 449 4.05 28.39 -13.97
CA GLY A 449 5.10 29.19 -13.34
C GLY A 449 4.62 29.96 -12.09
N SER A 450 3.46 29.63 -11.54
CA SER A 450 2.96 30.24 -10.29
C SER A 450 3.93 30.07 -9.12
N SER A 451 4.79 29.05 -9.17
CA SER A 451 5.83 28.76 -8.18
C SER A 451 7.27 29.06 -8.65
N GLY A 452 7.47 29.69 -9.82
CA GLY A 452 8.80 29.96 -10.35
C GLY A 452 8.89 30.09 -11.87
N THR A 453 10.03 29.69 -12.45
CA THR A 453 10.14 29.58 -13.91
C THR A 453 9.34 28.37 -14.36
N PRO A 454 8.40 28.50 -15.33
CA PRO A 454 7.61 27.38 -15.83
C PRO A 454 8.52 26.22 -16.23
N ASN A 455 8.28 25.04 -15.65
CA ASN A 455 9.09 23.85 -15.89
C ASN A 455 8.21 22.59 -15.84
N GLY A 456 7.14 22.55 -16.63
CA GLY A 456 6.25 21.39 -16.75
C GLY A 456 6.61 20.48 -17.94
N GLY A 457 5.80 19.46 -18.18
CA GLY A 457 6.13 18.35 -19.07
C GLY A 457 7.04 17.31 -18.39
N PHE A 458 7.88 16.64 -19.16
CA PHE A 458 8.85 15.63 -18.71
C PHE A 458 10.26 15.87 -19.27
N ASN A 459 11.25 15.26 -18.63
CA ASN A 459 12.65 15.20 -19.02
C ASN A 459 13.06 13.77 -19.38
N VAL A 460 14.07 13.67 -20.24
CA VAL A 460 14.65 12.40 -20.68
C VAL A 460 16.14 12.38 -20.37
N GLY A 461 16.62 11.29 -19.75
CA GLY A 461 18.04 11.03 -19.50
C GLY A 461 18.66 11.79 -18.33
N GLY A 462 17.89 12.59 -17.60
CA GLY A 462 18.32 13.31 -16.39
C GLY A 462 17.29 14.33 -15.92
N TYR A 463 17.60 15.02 -14.82
CA TYR A 463 16.76 16.04 -14.21
C TYR A 463 17.53 17.33 -13.95
N TYR A 464 16.91 18.48 -14.19
CA TYR A 464 17.53 19.79 -13.94
C TYR A 464 17.05 20.40 -12.64
N GLU A 465 18.00 20.69 -11.74
CA GLU A 465 17.71 21.32 -10.46
C GLU A 465 18.85 22.28 -10.08
N ASN A 466 18.49 23.48 -9.64
CA ASN A 466 19.47 24.45 -9.10
C ASN A 466 20.67 24.67 -10.04
N GLU A 467 20.41 24.94 -11.31
CA GLU A 467 21.42 25.20 -12.35
C GLU A 467 22.35 24.02 -12.67
N THR A 468 22.02 22.81 -12.20
CA THR A 468 22.83 21.61 -12.40
C THR A 468 21.98 20.46 -12.92
N VAL A 469 22.53 19.71 -13.88
CA VAL A 469 21.95 18.42 -14.28
C VAL A 469 22.29 17.37 -13.22
N LYS A 470 21.27 16.69 -12.70
CA LYS A 470 21.37 15.66 -11.67
C LYS A 470 20.80 14.35 -12.17
N ARG A 471 21.28 13.25 -11.56
CA ARG A 471 20.75 11.89 -11.75
C ARG A 471 20.66 11.49 -13.23
N ALA A 472 21.54 12.05 -14.06
CA ALA A 472 21.53 11.78 -15.48
C ALA A 472 22.15 10.42 -15.79
N CYS A 473 21.64 9.77 -16.84
CA CYS A 473 22.11 8.49 -17.28
C CYS A 473 23.44 8.62 -18.04
N THR A 474 24.23 7.55 -18.06
CA THR A 474 25.40 7.40 -18.95
C THR A 474 25.15 6.22 -19.89
N GLY A 475 25.22 6.44 -21.20
CA GLY A 475 24.85 5.44 -22.19
C GLY A 475 24.28 6.04 -23.46
N VAL A 476 23.61 5.20 -24.25
CA VAL A 476 23.00 5.57 -25.51
C VAL A 476 21.51 5.22 -25.48
N LEU A 477 20.65 6.20 -25.75
CA LEU A 477 19.20 6.04 -25.82
C LEU A 477 18.74 6.14 -27.27
N ASP A 478 17.90 5.20 -27.70
CA ASP A 478 17.38 5.13 -29.06
C ASP A 478 15.88 4.78 -29.08
N ASN A 479 15.17 5.21 -30.13
CA ASN A 479 13.78 4.86 -30.40
C ASN A 479 12.84 4.97 -29.17
N LEU A 480 12.85 6.12 -28.50
CA LEU A 480 11.93 6.39 -27.40
C LEU A 480 10.52 6.63 -27.96
N MET A 481 9.58 5.77 -27.62
CA MET A 481 8.19 5.81 -28.04
C MET A 481 7.24 5.84 -26.85
N ILE A 482 6.21 6.68 -26.94
CA ILE A 482 5.11 6.76 -25.98
C ILE A 482 3.81 6.55 -26.75
N PHE A 483 2.97 5.66 -26.23
CA PHE A 483 1.66 5.35 -26.78
C PHE A 483 0.57 5.82 -25.83
N ASP A 484 -0.46 6.45 -26.39
CA ASP A 484 -1.77 6.64 -25.75
C ASP A 484 -2.52 5.32 -25.94
N GLY A 485 -2.55 4.49 -24.90
CA GLY A 485 -3.05 3.12 -24.91
C GLY A 485 -2.06 2.06 -24.42
N ALA A 486 -2.59 0.93 -23.94
CA ALA A 486 -1.80 -0.24 -23.60
C ALA A 486 -1.51 -1.10 -24.84
N LEU A 487 -0.24 -1.41 -25.11
CA LEU A 487 0.13 -2.38 -26.13
C LEU A 487 -0.12 -3.81 -25.63
N SER A 488 -0.65 -4.67 -26.51
CA SER A 488 -0.74 -6.09 -26.23
C SER A 488 0.64 -6.75 -26.20
N GLU A 489 0.77 -7.92 -25.58
CA GLU A 489 2.04 -8.69 -25.60
C GLU A 489 2.53 -8.97 -27.03
N GLU A 490 1.63 -9.23 -27.97
CA GLU A 490 1.97 -9.44 -29.39
C GLU A 490 2.48 -8.16 -30.06
N ASP A 491 1.89 -7.01 -29.72
CA ASP A 491 2.33 -5.71 -30.24
C ASP A 491 3.68 -5.30 -29.64
N VAL A 492 3.88 -5.52 -28.34
CA VAL A 492 5.18 -5.29 -27.67
C VAL A 492 6.25 -6.15 -28.31
N LYS A 493 5.96 -7.43 -28.53
CA LYS A 493 6.87 -8.33 -29.24
C LYS A 493 7.17 -7.79 -30.63
N SER A 494 6.14 -7.47 -31.41
CA SER A 494 6.31 -6.96 -32.77
C SER A 494 7.15 -5.68 -32.81
N LEU A 495 6.96 -4.78 -31.85
CA LEU A 495 7.75 -3.55 -31.68
C LEU A 495 9.23 -3.85 -31.39
N CYS A 496 9.53 -4.77 -30.47
CA CYS A 496 10.90 -5.08 -30.06
C CYS A 496 11.69 -5.87 -31.11
N TYR A 497 11.02 -6.68 -31.93
CA TYR A 497 11.66 -7.52 -32.95
C TYR A 497 11.78 -6.83 -34.32
N THR A 498 11.41 -5.56 -34.47
CA THR A 498 11.77 -4.80 -35.68
C THR A 498 13.27 -4.67 -35.83
N THR A 499 13.99 -4.56 -34.71
CA THR A 499 15.45 -4.48 -34.67
C THR A 499 15.98 -5.44 -33.61
N ALA A 500 16.58 -6.55 -34.05
CA ALA A 500 17.04 -7.61 -33.17
C ALA A 500 18.27 -7.19 -32.36
N VAL A 501 18.22 -7.41 -31.05
CA VAL A 501 19.38 -7.27 -30.15
C VAL A 501 20.30 -8.48 -30.24
N SER A 502 21.59 -8.29 -29.92
CA SER A 502 22.61 -9.33 -30.07
C SER A 502 22.55 -10.39 -28.97
N LYS A 503 22.09 -10.01 -27.78
CA LYS A 503 21.94 -10.86 -26.59
C LYS A 503 20.54 -10.62 -26.00
N PRO A 504 19.51 -11.27 -26.54
CA PRO A 504 18.15 -11.06 -26.06
C PRO A 504 17.99 -11.58 -24.62
N TYR A 505 17.21 -10.86 -23.83
CA TYR A 505 16.76 -11.30 -22.52
C TYR A 505 16.03 -12.65 -22.58
N ASP A 506 16.31 -13.51 -21.60
CA ASP A 506 15.67 -14.81 -21.41
C ASP A 506 15.01 -14.87 -20.01
N PRO A 507 13.67 -14.89 -19.91
CA PRO A 507 12.97 -14.93 -18.63
C PRO A 507 13.21 -16.22 -17.83
N ALA A 508 13.80 -17.26 -18.43
CA ALA A 508 14.19 -18.48 -17.72
C ALA A 508 15.56 -18.38 -17.02
N THR A 509 16.29 -17.28 -17.23
CA THR A 509 17.63 -17.06 -16.68
C THR A 509 17.57 -15.90 -15.68
N GLU A 510 17.99 -16.17 -14.44
CA GLU A 510 18.16 -15.13 -13.41
C GLU A 510 19.63 -14.70 -13.37
N ASP A 511 19.85 -13.39 -13.24
CA ASP A 511 21.17 -12.84 -13.03
C ASP A 511 21.72 -13.17 -11.64
N VAL A 512 23.02 -13.46 -11.57
CA VAL A 512 23.70 -13.77 -10.32
C VAL A 512 24.91 -12.86 -10.17
N ILE A 513 24.84 -11.93 -9.21
CA ILE A 513 25.97 -11.07 -8.85
C ILE A 513 26.93 -11.88 -7.97
N ASN A 514 28.01 -12.38 -8.57
CA ASN A 514 29.08 -13.02 -7.80
C ASN A 514 29.87 -11.97 -7.02
N ALA A 515 29.82 -12.04 -5.69
CA ALA A 515 30.57 -11.13 -4.80
C ALA A 515 32.11 -11.35 -4.82
N GLU A 516 32.61 -12.30 -5.61
CA GLU A 516 34.02 -12.63 -5.74
C GLU A 516 34.57 -12.25 -7.12
N GLU A 517 34.82 -10.97 -7.41
CA GLU A 517 35.98 -10.59 -8.22
C GLU A 517 36.37 -9.11 -8.13
N LYS A 518 37.65 -8.90 -7.80
CA LYS A 518 38.47 -7.68 -7.80
C LYS A 518 38.44 -6.78 -6.55
N GLU A 519 39.28 -7.18 -5.58
CA GLU A 519 40.16 -6.19 -4.96
C GLU A 519 40.89 -5.39 -6.06
N PRO A 520 40.90 -4.05 -6.00
CA PRO A 520 41.71 -3.27 -6.92
C PRO A 520 43.18 -3.58 -6.66
N THR A 521 43.88 -3.98 -7.72
CA THR A 521 45.33 -4.17 -7.71
C THR A 521 45.98 -2.84 -7.32
N ALA A 522 46.67 -2.83 -6.20
CA ALA A 522 47.38 -1.67 -5.68
C ALA A 522 48.29 -1.06 -6.76
N LEU A 523 48.09 0.22 -7.07
CA LEU A 523 49.08 1.03 -7.77
C LEU A 523 50.30 1.26 -6.85
N PRO A 524 51.52 1.33 -7.41
CA PRO A 524 52.74 1.40 -6.62
C PRO A 524 52.86 2.73 -5.88
N ALA A 525 53.42 2.66 -4.67
CA ALA A 525 53.70 3.78 -3.79
C ALA A 525 54.68 4.78 -4.42
N GLU A 526 54.37 6.07 -4.31
CA GLU A 526 55.38 7.14 -4.30
C GLU A 526 55.14 8.10 -3.12
N ASP A 527 56.25 8.70 -2.73
CA ASP A 527 56.67 9.04 -1.37
C ASP A 527 55.89 10.11 -0.61
N GLU A 528 55.99 9.94 0.71
CA GLU A 528 55.64 10.86 1.78
C GLU A 528 56.23 12.27 1.56
N THR A 529 55.41 13.29 1.79
CA THR A 529 55.82 14.37 2.71
C THR A 529 54.63 14.77 3.57
N SER A 530 54.83 14.57 4.87
CA SER A 530 53.93 14.91 5.96
C SER A 530 53.78 16.43 6.12
N GLU A 531 52.58 16.89 6.45
CA GLU A 531 52.37 17.66 7.69
C GLU A 531 50.92 17.55 8.18
N THR A 532 50.82 17.31 9.49
CA THR A 532 49.68 16.89 10.30
C THR A 532 48.76 18.01 10.78
N SER A 533 47.44 17.74 10.81
CA SER A 533 46.44 17.97 11.93
C SER A 533 45.05 18.16 11.30
N ASP A 534 43.92 17.57 11.70
CA ASP A 534 43.46 17.06 12.99
C ASP A 534 42.41 15.96 12.79
N LYS A 535 42.29 15.07 13.78
CA LYS A 535 41.25 14.03 13.86
C LYS A 535 39.90 14.64 14.20
N THR A 536 38.85 14.25 13.47
CA THR A 536 37.54 14.01 14.09
C THR A 536 36.80 12.90 13.35
N ALA A 537 36.59 11.79 14.06
CA ALA A 537 35.86 10.64 13.59
C ALA A 537 34.35 10.81 13.82
N ASN A 538 33.56 10.31 12.87
CA ASN A 538 32.22 9.74 12.94
C ASN A 538 31.20 10.28 13.96
N LYS A 539 30.00 10.61 13.46
CA LYS A 539 28.76 10.03 14.01
C LYS A 539 27.55 10.22 13.10
N ASN A 540 27.04 9.09 12.63
CA ASN A 540 25.70 8.89 12.12
C ASN A 540 24.66 9.37 13.15
N TYR A 541 23.64 10.08 12.68
CA TYR A 541 22.46 10.44 13.45
C TYR A 541 21.47 9.27 13.43
N THR A 542 21.40 8.53 14.52
CA THR A 542 20.28 7.63 14.82
C THR A 542 19.27 8.42 15.66
N THR A 543 18.16 8.82 15.06
CA THR A 543 17.03 9.41 15.76
C THR A 543 16.29 8.31 16.52
N ILE A 544 16.65 8.11 17.80
CA ILE A 544 15.88 7.28 18.73
C ILE A 544 14.93 8.19 19.51
N VAL A 545 13.67 7.76 19.52
CA VAL A 545 12.52 8.27 20.29
C VAL A 545 12.90 8.68 21.72
N ILE A 546 12.90 9.99 22.01
CA ILE A 546 12.94 10.56 23.37
C ILE A 546 11.64 11.35 23.58
N ILE A 547 10.54 10.64 23.87
CA ILE A 547 9.30 11.28 24.36
C ILE A 547 8.85 10.69 25.72
N SER A 548 9.30 9.51 26.12
CA SER A 548 8.88 8.85 27.36
C SER A 548 9.74 9.16 28.60
N ALA A 549 10.95 9.72 28.46
CA ALA A 549 11.83 10.01 29.60
C ALA A 549 11.51 11.35 30.33
N VAL A 550 10.87 12.31 29.65
CA VAL A 550 10.59 13.65 30.22
C VAL A 550 9.39 13.60 31.18
N ALA A 551 8.39 12.73 30.93
CA ALA A 551 7.21 12.59 31.78
C ALA A 551 7.53 11.95 33.15
N VAL A 552 8.42 10.95 33.18
CA VAL A 552 8.81 10.26 34.42
C VAL A 552 9.69 11.17 35.30
N ALA A 553 10.58 11.96 34.70
CA ALA A 553 11.40 12.94 35.43
C ALA A 553 10.54 14.05 36.06
N ALA A 554 9.49 14.52 35.37
CA ALA A 554 8.57 15.53 35.88
C ALA A 554 7.74 15.03 37.07
N ILE A 555 7.31 13.76 37.05
CA ILE A 555 6.54 13.14 38.15
C ILE A 555 7.42 12.92 39.39
N ILE A 556 8.68 12.49 39.20
CA ILE A 556 9.64 12.32 40.31
C ILE A 556 9.99 13.69 40.92
N ALA A 557 10.19 14.73 40.10
CA ALA A 557 10.44 16.08 40.58
C ALA A 557 9.25 16.66 41.37
N ALA A 558 8.01 16.44 40.89
CA ALA A 558 6.80 16.85 41.60
C ALA A 558 6.61 16.11 42.94
N TYR A 559 6.94 14.82 42.99
CA TYR A 559 6.88 14.01 44.21
C TYR A 559 7.90 14.45 45.27
N ILE A 560 9.14 14.75 44.85
CA ILE A 560 10.21 15.24 45.74
C ILE A 560 9.85 16.64 46.27
N PHE A 561 9.30 17.52 45.44
CA PHE A 561 8.89 18.87 45.85
C PHE A 561 7.72 18.84 46.86
N TYR A 562 6.78 17.90 46.69
CA TYR A 562 5.65 17.73 47.63
C TYR A 562 6.10 17.22 49.00
N ASN A 563 7.05 16.28 49.06
CA ASN A 563 7.55 15.73 50.32
C ASN A 563 8.45 16.71 51.11
N ASN A 564 9.19 17.59 50.43
CA ASN A 564 10.02 18.59 51.10
C ASN A 564 9.22 19.76 51.70
N LYS A 565 7.97 19.99 51.25
CA LYS A 565 7.09 21.02 51.81
C LYS A 565 6.33 20.60 53.07
N LYS A 566 6.34 19.31 53.43
CA LYS A 566 5.75 18.78 54.68
C LYS A 566 6.75 18.70 55.85
N LYS A 567 8.04 18.99 55.63
CA LYS A 567 9.09 18.97 56.66
C LYS A 567 9.63 20.36 57.05
N LYS A 568 8.90 21.44 56.76
CA LYS A 568 9.13 22.77 57.33
C LYS A 568 7.88 23.29 58.02
#